data_AF-A0A519TCH6-F1
#
_entry.id   AF-A0A519TCH6-F1
#
_cell.length_a   1.000
_cell.length_b   1.000
_cell.length_c   1.000
_cell.angle_alpha   90.00
_cell.angle_beta   90.00
_cell.angle_gamma   90.00
#
_symmetry.space_group_name_H-M   'P 1'
#
loop_
_entity.id
_entity.type
_entity.pdbx_description
1 polymer ?
#
loop_
_entity_poly.entity_id
_entity_poly.type
_entity_poly.pdbx_seq_one_letter_code
_entity_poly.pdbx_strand_id
1 'polypeptide(L)'
;MKLYLLSLALGLGQSPPTKSVIVLPGYFSCQGSLLTPNQNAAFTCYAPTQRGCQKGAVILAYETRVSSPTGKGSFTIADTIRLTLRYPNNNLSISSCAAGTGPPRQYFVLCKDDALGKKYLRNVLRIWGVNAQGKLVELPVKTLRCLNDDFGA
;
A
#
# COMPACT_ATOMS: atom_id res chain seq x y z
N MET A 1 15.05 -44.53 38.15
CA MET A 1 15.05 -43.91 36.81
C MET A 1 13.80 -43.03 36.69
N LYS A 2 13.97 -41.71 36.61
CA LYS A 2 12.91 -40.73 36.31
C LYS A 2 13.39 -39.91 35.11
N LEU A 3 12.80 -40.14 33.95
CA LEU A 3 13.04 -39.33 32.75
C LEU A 3 12.24 -38.03 32.87
N TYR A 4 12.93 -36.90 32.92
CA TYR A 4 12.33 -35.58 32.74
C TYR A 4 12.14 -35.33 31.24
N LEU A 5 10.89 -35.35 30.78
CA LEU A 5 10.50 -34.87 29.47
C LEU A 5 10.48 -33.34 29.50
N LEU A 6 11.48 -32.70 28.89
CA LEU A 6 11.44 -31.28 28.55
C LEU A 6 10.41 -31.06 27.44
N SER A 7 9.30 -30.42 27.77
CA SER A 7 8.37 -29.87 26.79
C SER A 7 8.99 -28.62 26.16
N LEU A 8 9.51 -28.73 24.93
CA LEU A 8 9.76 -27.59 24.07
C LEU A 8 8.41 -26.96 23.69
N ALA A 9 7.99 -25.95 24.44
CA ALA A 9 6.96 -25.03 23.98
C ALA A 9 7.59 -24.13 22.90
N LEU A 10 7.45 -24.52 21.63
CA LEU A 10 7.69 -23.62 20.52
C LEU A 10 6.66 -22.49 20.61
N GLY A 11 7.11 -21.33 21.08
CA GLY A 11 6.37 -20.08 20.95
C GLY A 11 6.18 -19.78 19.47
N LEU A 12 4.95 -19.95 18.98
CA LEU A 12 4.48 -19.31 17.75
C LEU A 12 4.38 -17.81 18.02
N GLY A 13 5.53 -17.13 17.99
CA GLY A 13 5.57 -15.69 17.86
C GLY A 13 4.97 -15.34 16.51
N GLN A 14 3.69 -14.95 16.50
CA GLN A 14 3.13 -14.21 15.38
C GLN A 14 3.93 -12.93 15.25
N SER A 15 4.89 -12.92 14.33
CA SER A 15 5.52 -11.69 13.87
C SER A 15 4.40 -10.75 13.40
N PRO A 16 4.28 -9.54 13.97
CA PRO A 16 3.30 -8.58 13.50
C PRO A 16 3.55 -8.30 12.00
N PRO A 17 2.50 -8.03 11.20
CA PRO A 17 2.67 -7.70 9.79
C PRO A 17 3.70 -6.58 9.67
N THR A 18 4.73 -6.82 8.88
CA THR A 18 5.84 -5.90 8.68
C THR A 18 5.27 -4.56 8.20
N LYS A 19 5.37 -3.56 9.07
CA LYS A 19 4.97 -2.18 8.82
C LYS A 19 5.84 -1.63 7.68
N SER A 20 5.25 -1.24 6.55
CA SER A 20 5.97 -0.57 5.47
C SER A 20 6.16 0.91 5.81
N VAL A 21 7.06 1.22 6.74
CA VAL A 21 7.49 2.60 6.99
C VAL A 21 8.79 2.83 6.24
N ILE A 22 8.82 3.87 5.42
CA ILE A 22 10.05 4.42 4.86
C ILE A 22 10.37 5.68 5.65
N VAL A 23 11.45 5.64 6.43
CA VAL A 23 12.09 6.81 7.05
C VAL A 23 13.40 7.06 6.31
N LEU A 24 13.69 8.31 5.94
CA LEU A 24 14.85 8.70 5.12
C LEU A 24 15.85 9.54 5.94
N PRO A 25 17.17 9.33 5.71
CA PRO A 25 17.85 10.15 4.71
C PRO A 25 18.74 9.32 3.77
N GLY A 26 18.40 9.31 2.48
CA GLY A 26 19.15 8.61 1.42
C GLY A 26 18.87 7.10 1.34
N TYR A 27 18.74 6.57 0.11
CA TYR A 27 18.10 5.29 -0.29
C TYR A 27 16.56 5.32 -0.25
N PHE A 28 15.99 5.82 -1.34
CA PHE A 28 14.57 5.69 -1.65
C PHE A 28 14.24 4.23 -2.01
N SER A 29 13.28 3.60 -1.32
CA SER A 29 12.48 2.55 -1.93
C SER A 29 11.21 3.20 -2.49
N CYS A 30 11.16 3.51 -3.79
CA CYS A 30 9.90 3.90 -4.43
C CYS A 30 8.91 2.73 -4.58
N GLN A 31 9.12 1.64 -3.83
CA GLN A 31 8.32 0.44 -3.89
C GLN A 31 7.51 0.27 -2.62
N GLY A 32 6.21 0.05 -2.77
CA GLY A 32 5.29 -0.32 -1.71
C GLY A 32 4.20 -1.20 -2.29
N SER A 33 3.75 -2.19 -1.53
CA SER A 33 2.63 -3.03 -1.93
C SER A 33 1.74 -3.32 -0.75
N LEU A 34 0.43 -3.40 -1.00
CA LEU A 34 -0.57 -3.73 -0.01
C LEU A 34 -1.61 -4.66 -0.63
N LEU A 35 -1.83 -5.81 0.01
CA LEU A 35 -2.89 -6.74 -0.37
C LEU A 35 -4.26 -6.17 -0.01
N THR A 36 -5.24 -6.37 -0.88
CA THR A 36 -6.64 -6.11 -0.56
C THR A 36 -7.09 -6.97 0.63
N PRO A 37 -8.12 -6.58 1.39
CA PRO A 37 -8.57 -7.34 2.56
C PRO A 37 -8.89 -8.82 2.29
N ASN A 38 -9.37 -9.15 1.09
CA ASN A 38 -9.64 -10.52 0.66
C ASN A 38 -8.43 -11.26 0.05
N GLN A 39 -7.27 -10.62 0.00
CA GLN A 39 -5.99 -11.15 -0.51
C GLN A 39 -6.04 -11.70 -1.94
N ASN A 40 -7.03 -11.28 -2.73
CA ASN A 40 -7.16 -11.67 -4.13
C ASN A 40 -6.59 -10.63 -5.09
N ALA A 41 -6.14 -9.49 -4.58
CA ALA A 41 -5.51 -8.44 -5.35
C ALA A 41 -4.50 -7.67 -4.51
N ALA A 42 -3.67 -6.87 -5.17
CA ALA A 42 -2.72 -5.98 -4.54
C ALA A 42 -2.71 -4.62 -5.23
N PHE A 43 -2.48 -3.57 -4.43
CA PHE A 43 -2.07 -2.27 -4.90
C PHE A 43 -0.56 -2.19 -4.74
N THR A 44 0.18 -1.98 -5.83
CA THR A 44 1.64 -1.85 -5.80
C THR A 44 2.03 -0.52 -6.42
N CYS A 45 2.86 0.26 -5.74
CA CYS A 45 3.59 1.37 -6.35
C CYS A 45 5.07 0.96 -6.47
N TYR A 46 5.72 1.29 -7.59
CA TYR A 46 7.15 1.05 -7.78
C TYR A 46 7.75 2.03 -8.79
N ALA A 47 9.06 2.24 -8.75
CA ALA A 47 9.78 2.90 -9.83
C ALA A 47 10.54 1.85 -10.65
N PRO A 48 10.56 1.92 -12.00
CA PRO A 48 11.28 0.95 -12.83
C PRO A 48 12.79 0.95 -12.62
N THR A 49 13.35 2.09 -12.20
CA THR A 49 14.79 2.25 -11.95
C THR A 49 14.99 3.19 -10.76
N GLN A 50 16.14 3.06 -10.09
CA GLN A 50 16.54 3.98 -9.02
C GLN A 50 16.59 5.43 -9.50
N ARG A 51 17.10 5.65 -10.73
CA ARG A 51 17.15 6.99 -11.34
C ARG A 51 15.74 7.55 -11.60
N GLY A 52 14.81 6.69 -12.02
CA GLY A 52 13.40 7.06 -12.17
C GLY A 52 12.79 7.48 -10.84
N CYS A 53 13.02 6.68 -9.80
CA CYS A 53 12.59 6.97 -8.43
C CYS A 53 13.07 8.35 -7.94
N GLN A 54 14.38 8.64 -8.10
CA GLN A 54 14.97 9.93 -7.72
C GLN A 54 14.39 11.12 -8.49
N LYS A 55 13.87 10.89 -9.70
CA LYS A 55 13.18 11.91 -10.52
C LYS A 55 11.67 11.94 -10.28
N GLY A 56 11.17 11.19 -9.30
CA GLY A 56 9.75 11.08 -8.98
C GLY A 56 8.93 10.23 -9.97
N ALA A 57 9.55 9.51 -10.90
CA ALA A 57 8.84 8.64 -11.83
C ALA A 57 8.40 7.35 -11.11
N VAL A 58 7.09 7.12 -11.07
CA VAL A 58 6.47 5.97 -10.39
C VAL A 58 5.41 5.32 -11.27
N ILE A 59 5.21 4.02 -11.06
CA ILE A 59 4.15 3.22 -11.63
C ILE A 59 3.24 2.79 -10.49
N LEU A 60 1.95 3.08 -10.64
CA LEU A 60 0.88 2.46 -9.87
C LEU A 60 0.45 1.21 -10.62
N ALA A 61 0.35 0.08 -9.94
CA ALA A 61 -0.08 -1.18 -10.50
C ALA A 61 -1.20 -1.76 -9.65
N TYR A 62 -2.25 -2.22 -10.32
CA TYR A 62 -3.24 -3.10 -9.73
C TYR A 62 -2.94 -4.52 -10.17
N GLU A 63 -2.77 -5.40 -9.21
CA GLU A 63 -2.42 -6.79 -9.45
C GLU A 63 -3.54 -7.71 -8.99
N THR A 64 -3.83 -8.75 -9.75
CA THR A 64 -4.82 -9.76 -9.40
C THR A 64 -4.15 -11.10 -9.14
N ARG A 65 -4.66 -11.84 -8.17
CA ARG A 65 -4.15 -13.16 -7.82
C ARG A 65 -4.49 -14.13 -8.94
N VAL A 66 -3.48 -14.84 -9.43
CA VAL A 66 -3.61 -16.02 -10.26
C VAL A 66 -3.77 -17.20 -9.31
N SER A 67 -4.87 -17.95 -9.45
CA SER A 67 -5.10 -19.16 -8.65
C SER A 67 -4.01 -20.19 -8.92
N SER A 68 -3.12 -20.41 -7.95
CA SER A 68 -2.22 -21.56 -7.94
C SER A 68 -2.84 -22.66 -7.07
N PRO A 69 -3.03 -23.89 -7.60
CA PRO A 69 -3.43 -25.05 -6.81
C PRO A 69 -2.37 -25.47 -5.76
N THR A 70 -1.14 -24.95 -5.84
CA THR A 70 0.03 -25.45 -5.11
C THR A 70 0.81 -24.33 -4.43
N GLY A 71 0.22 -23.67 -3.42
CA GLY A 71 0.96 -22.84 -2.45
C GLY A 71 1.55 -21.52 -2.97
N LYS A 72 1.44 -20.46 -2.15
CA LYS A 72 1.74 -19.04 -2.45
C LYS A 72 0.95 -18.47 -3.64
N GLY A 73 0.18 -17.41 -3.37
CA GLY A 73 -0.53 -16.69 -4.44
C GLY A 73 0.46 -16.00 -5.36
N SER A 74 0.41 -16.33 -6.65
CA SER A 74 1.07 -15.55 -7.70
C SER A 74 0.15 -14.40 -8.10
N PHE A 75 0.72 -13.24 -8.44
CA PHE A 75 -0.03 -12.06 -8.87
C PHE A 75 0.36 -11.69 -10.30
N THR A 76 -0.60 -11.21 -11.08
CA THR A 76 -0.36 -10.64 -12.40
C THR A 76 -0.82 -9.19 -12.44
N ILE A 77 -0.10 -8.35 -13.17
CA ILE A 77 -0.48 -6.94 -13.35
C ILE A 77 -1.73 -6.90 -14.26
N ALA A 78 -2.84 -6.42 -13.71
CA ALA A 78 -4.10 -6.23 -14.43
C ALA A 78 -4.18 -4.85 -15.10
N ASP A 79 -3.59 -3.84 -14.45
CA ASP A 79 -3.53 -2.49 -14.98
C ASP A 79 -2.42 -1.65 -14.36
N THR A 80 -1.98 -0.61 -15.07
CA THR A 80 -0.97 0.33 -14.56
C THR A 80 -1.26 1.79 -14.93
N ILE A 81 -0.82 2.71 -14.08
CA ILE A 81 -0.73 4.14 -14.38
C ILE A 81 0.69 4.60 -14.12
N ARG A 82 1.24 5.43 -15.02
CA ARG A 82 2.55 6.06 -14.85
C ARG A 82 2.36 7.50 -14.39
N LEU A 83 3.12 7.91 -13.38
CA LEU A 83 3.06 9.25 -12.80
C LEU A 83 4.47 9.82 -12.62
N THR A 84 4.56 11.15 -12.61
CA THR A 84 5.75 11.88 -12.18
C THR A 84 5.39 12.73 -10.97
N LEU A 85 5.98 12.42 -9.83
CA LEU A 85 5.79 13.10 -8.56
C LEU A 85 6.77 14.28 -8.44
N ARG A 86 6.27 15.41 -7.94
CA ARG A 86 7.12 16.55 -7.57
C ARG A 86 7.59 16.37 -6.13
N TYR A 87 8.70 15.68 -5.95
CA TYR A 87 9.39 15.56 -4.66
C TYR A 87 10.13 16.87 -4.32
N PRO A 88 10.22 17.28 -3.03
CA PRO A 88 9.71 16.66 -1.81
C PRO A 88 8.25 17.00 -1.47
N ASN A 89 7.58 17.82 -2.28
CA ASN A 89 6.34 18.47 -1.88
C ASN A 89 5.11 17.55 -1.82
N ASN A 90 5.21 16.36 -2.40
CA ASN A 90 4.10 15.42 -2.53
C ASN A 90 4.48 14.03 -2.01
N ASN A 91 3.56 13.41 -1.28
CA ASN A 91 3.64 12.03 -0.81
C ASN A 91 2.60 11.15 -1.50
N LEU A 92 3.03 9.98 -1.95
CA LEU A 92 2.18 8.94 -2.50
C LEU A 92 2.12 7.78 -1.50
N SER A 93 0.91 7.39 -1.10
CA SER A 93 0.69 6.26 -0.20
C SER A 93 -0.42 5.34 -0.73
N ILE A 94 -0.46 4.10 -0.24
CA ILE A 94 -1.62 3.22 -0.37
C ILE A 94 -2.35 3.29 0.96
N SER A 95 -3.59 3.77 0.94
CA SER A 95 -4.34 4.06 2.16
C SER A 95 -5.77 3.50 2.08
N SER A 96 -6.29 3.16 3.26
CA SER A 96 -7.70 2.83 3.43
C SER A 96 -8.56 4.10 3.44
N CYS A 97 -9.45 4.24 2.45
CA CYS A 97 -10.39 5.35 2.36
C CYS A 97 -11.84 4.87 2.35
N ALA A 98 -12.75 5.65 2.93
CA ALA A 98 -14.19 5.39 2.92
C ALA A 98 -14.95 6.51 2.21
N ALA A 99 -15.99 6.13 1.46
CA ALA A 99 -16.98 7.06 0.91
C ALA A 99 -18.17 7.15 1.88
N GLY A 100 -18.28 8.25 2.62
CA GLY A 100 -19.36 8.45 3.59
C GLY A 100 -19.44 7.32 4.64
N THR A 101 -20.57 6.62 4.69
CA THR A 101 -20.83 5.47 5.58
C THR A 101 -20.49 4.10 4.97
N GLY A 102 -19.95 4.07 3.75
CA GLY A 102 -19.55 2.83 3.09
C GLY A 102 -18.33 2.17 3.73
N PRO A 103 -18.10 0.87 3.47
CA PRO A 103 -16.92 0.17 3.97
C PRO A 103 -15.63 0.77 3.39
N PRO A 104 -14.54 0.84 4.16
CA PRO A 104 -13.27 1.32 3.67
C PRO A 104 -12.71 0.39 2.58
N ARG A 105 -12.05 0.98 1.59
CA ARG A 105 -11.35 0.29 0.51
C ARG A 105 -9.96 0.88 0.35
N GLN A 106 -9.06 0.14 -0.28
CA GLN A 106 -7.70 0.61 -0.56
C GLN A 106 -7.67 1.47 -1.82
N TYR A 107 -6.87 2.53 -1.76
CA TYR A 107 -6.64 3.45 -2.87
C TYR A 107 -5.18 3.90 -2.88
N PHE A 108 -4.69 4.27 -4.06
CA PHE A 108 -3.50 5.11 -4.15
C PHE A 108 -3.91 6.55 -3.84
N VAL A 109 -3.21 7.20 -2.93
CA VAL A 109 -3.49 8.57 -2.48
C VAL A 109 -2.24 9.42 -2.64
N LEU A 110 -2.34 10.44 -3.49
CA LEU A 110 -1.34 11.49 -3.61
C LEU A 110 -1.77 12.68 -2.76
N CYS A 111 -0.93 13.11 -1.84
CA CYS A 111 -1.19 14.23 -0.94
C CYS A 111 0.04 15.12 -0.83
N LYS A 112 -0.11 16.32 -0.26
CA LYS A 112 1.04 17.18 0.08
C LYS A 112 1.85 16.57 1.23
N ASP A 113 3.08 17.02 1.40
CA ASP A 113 3.94 16.51 2.49
C ASP A 113 3.36 16.77 3.90
N ASP A 114 2.69 17.91 4.08
CA ASP A 114 2.01 18.31 5.32
C ASP A 114 0.69 17.56 5.60
N ALA A 115 0.31 16.61 4.75
CA ALA A 115 -0.90 15.80 4.89
C ALA A 115 -0.84 14.82 6.08
N LEU A 116 0.38 14.50 6.53
CA LEU A 116 0.66 13.52 7.55
C LEU A 116 0.48 14.11 8.97
N GLY A 117 0.38 13.25 9.99
CA GLY A 117 0.35 13.67 11.41
C GLY A 117 -1.03 13.84 12.05
N LYS A 118 -2.12 13.52 11.34
CA LYS A 118 -3.46 13.32 11.94
C LYS A 118 -4.01 11.96 11.56
N LYS A 119 -5.08 11.52 12.22
CA LYS A 119 -5.80 10.25 11.93
C LYS A 119 -6.24 10.11 10.47
N TYR A 120 -6.56 11.23 9.83
CA TYR A 120 -6.98 11.27 8.44
C TYR A 120 -6.02 12.12 7.63
N LEU A 121 -5.72 11.67 6.41
CA LEU A 121 -4.92 12.42 5.45
C LEU A 121 -5.62 13.74 5.12
N ARG A 122 -4.86 14.82 5.11
CA ARG A 122 -5.30 16.15 4.68
C ARG A 122 -4.64 16.51 3.35
N ASN A 123 -5.07 17.61 2.72
CA ASN A 123 -4.45 18.11 1.48
C ASN A 123 -4.24 17.04 0.40
N VAL A 124 -5.22 16.14 0.25
CA VAL A 124 -5.21 15.12 -0.80
C VAL A 124 -5.36 15.81 -2.15
N LEU A 125 -4.48 15.45 -3.07
CA LEU A 125 -4.38 16.03 -4.41
C LEU A 125 -5.10 15.16 -5.44
N ARG A 126 -4.85 13.85 -5.40
CA ARG A 126 -5.38 12.87 -6.35
C ARG A 126 -5.58 11.52 -5.67
N ILE A 127 -6.58 10.77 -6.12
CA ILE A 127 -6.85 9.42 -5.64
C ILE A 127 -7.06 8.50 -6.84
N TRP A 128 -6.47 7.32 -6.83
CA TRP A 128 -6.77 6.27 -7.80
C TRP A 128 -7.33 5.04 -7.10
N GLY A 129 -8.45 4.57 -7.63
CA GLY A 129 -9.06 3.30 -7.25
C GLY A 129 -9.16 2.37 -8.45
N VAL A 130 -9.86 1.26 -8.25
CA VAL A 130 -10.11 0.26 -9.29
C VAL A 130 -11.60 0.21 -9.57
N ASN A 131 -11.97 0.30 -10.85
CA ASN A 131 -13.36 0.19 -11.28
C ASN A 131 -13.82 -1.29 -11.38
N ALA A 132 -15.08 -1.52 -11.73
CA ALA A 132 -15.65 -2.87 -11.83
C ALA A 132 -14.95 -3.76 -12.87
N GLN A 133 -14.26 -3.16 -13.84
CA GLN A 133 -13.51 -3.85 -14.90
C GLN A 133 -12.05 -4.14 -14.50
N GLY A 134 -11.66 -3.85 -13.27
CA GLY A 134 -10.27 -4.06 -12.82
C GLY A 134 -9.28 -3.02 -13.36
N LYS A 135 -9.77 -1.85 -13.81
CA LYS A 135 -8.93 -0.77 -14.33
C LYS A 135 -8.72 0.32 -13.29
N LEU A 136 -7.48 0.84 -13.25
CA LEU A 136 -7.14 1.97 -12.42
C LEU A 136 -7.79 3.23 -12.98
N VAL A 137 -8.53 3.93 -12.13
CA VAL A 137 -9.23 5.17 -12.48
C VAL A 137 -9.00 6.21 -11.41
N GLU A 138 -8.84 7.46 -11.84
CA GLU A 138 -8.79 8.59 -10.92
C GLU A 138 -10.20 8.89 -10.40
N LEU A 139 -10.29 9.16 -9.10
CA LEU A 139 -11.53 9.43 -8.40
C LEU A 139 -11.57 10.87 -7.87
N PRO A 140 -12.75 11.50 -7.77
CA PRO A 140 -12.86 12.83 -7.20
C PRO A 140 -12.48 12.83 -5.72
N VAL A 141 -11.45 13.58 -5.34
CA VAL A 141 -10.89 13.61 -3.97
C VAL A 141 -11.96 13.85 -2.89
N LYS A 142 -12.90 14.77 -3.13
CA LYS A 142 -13.92 15.16 -2.15
C LYS A 142 -14.88 14.04 -1.75
N THR A 143 -14.87 12.92 -2.46
CA THR A 143 -15.78 11.78 -2.21
C THR A 143 -15.25 10.80 -1.17
N LEU A 144 -13.97 10.91 -0.78
CA LEU A 144 -13.30 9.92 0.06
C LEU A 144 -12.63 10.57 1.26
N ARG A 145 -12.71 9.87 2.40
CA ARG A 145 -11.94 10.19 3.60
C ARG A 145 -10.93 9.07 3.85
N CYS A 146 -9.64 9.40 3.71
CA CYS A 146 -8.54 8.45 3.80
C CYS A 146 -7.88 8.47 5.18
N LEU A 147 -7.58 7.29 5.71
CA LEU A 147 -6.82 7.14 6.95
C LEU A 147 -5.34 7.42 6.70
N ASN A 148 -4.71 8.05 7.69
CA ASN A 148 -3.27 8.07 7.75
C ASN A 148 -2.84 6.82 8.51
N ASP A 149 -2.40 5.79 7.79
CA ASP A 149 -2.08 4.49 8.39
C ASP A 149 -0.83 4.55 9.31
N ASP A 150 -0.04 5.64 9.23
CA ASP A 150 1.08 5.92 10.13
C ASP A 150 0.67 6.70 11.40
N PHE A 151 -0.60 7.07 11.55
CA PHE A 151 -1.04 7.86 12.70
C PHE A 151 -1.03 7.05 14.01
N GLY A 152 -0.21 7.49 14.96
CA GLY A 152 -0.09 6.88 16.30
C GLY A 152 0.83 5.66 16.34
N ALA A 153 1.62 5.46 15.29
CA ALA A 153 2.48 4.31 15.11
C ALA A 153 3.97 4.63 15.28
#